data_AF-A0A821F4L6-F1
#
_entry.id   AF-A0A821F4L6-F1
#
_cell.length_a   1.000
_cell.length_b   1.000
_cell.length_c   1.000
_cell.angle_alpha   90.00
_cell.angle_beta   90.00
_cell.angle_gamma   90.00
#
_symmetry.space_group_name_H-M   'P 1'
#
loop_
_entity.id
_entity.type
_entity.pdbx_description
1 polymer ?
#
loop_
_entity_poly.entity_id
_entity_poly.type
_entity_poly.pdbx_seq_one_letter_code
_entity_poly.pdbx_strand_id
1 'polypeptide(L)' 'MGDKLPADCRFISCDGLKVNTSELTGESIPISAGIQCTSPNFMETKNIGFYSSMVEQGTGEAVVIAT' A
#
# COMPACT_ATOMS: atom_id res chain seq x y z
N MET A 1 15.76 3.89 4.89
CA MET A 1 14.68 4.25 5.83
C MET A 1 13.53 4.72 4.98
N GLY A 2 12.50 3.90 4.86
CA GLY A 2 11.23 4.26 4.22
C GLY A 2 10.19 4.63 5.26
N ASP A 3 9.11 5.25 4.82
CA ASP A 3 7.98 5.61 5.68
C ASP A 3 7.07 4.41 5.88
N LYS A 4 6.49 4.30 7.09
CA LYS A 4 5.40 3.35 7.36
C LYS A 4 4.07 4.04 7.10
N LEU A 5 3.12 3.29 6.55
CA LEU A 5 1.75 3.77 6.45
C LEU A 5 1.16 3.95 7.87
N PRO A 6 0.62 5.13 8.20
CA PRO A 6 0.13 5.43 9.54
C PRO A 6 -1.28 4.89 9.81
N ALA A 7 -2.00 4.44 8.78
CA ALA A 7 -3.37 3.98 8.83
C ALA A 7 -3.69 3.13 7.59
N ASP A 8 -4.81 2.43 7.59
CA ASP A 8 -5.33 1.80 6.38
C ASP A 8 -5.85 2.89 5.43
N CYS A 9 -5.43 2.83 4.17
CA CYS A 9 -5.68 3.90 3.22
C CYS A 9 -6.00 3.37 1.82
N ARG A 10 -6.69 4.20 1.03
CA ARG A 10 -6.92 3.97 -0.40
C ARG A 10 -6.07 4.95 -1.21
N PHE A 11 -5.21 4.43 -2.06
CA PHE A 11 -4.36 5.26 -2.92
C PHE A 11 -5.20 5.98 -3.98
N ILE A 12 -4.93 7.28 -4.15
CA ILE A 12 -5.56 8.14 -5.15
C ILE A 12 -4.56 8.73 -6.15
N SER A 13 -3.26 8.69 -5.82
CA SER A 13 -2.16 8.95 -6.74
C SER A 13 -0.95 8.08 -6.35
N CYS A 14 -0.22 7.59 -7.35
CA CYS A 14 1.00 6.79 -7.16
C CYS A 14 2.02 7.16 -8.24
N ASP A 15 3.24 7.51 -7.83
CA ASP A 15 4.39 7.67 -8.72
C ASP A 15 5.51 6.72 -8.28
N GLY A 16 5.67 5.64 -9.05
CA GLY A 16 6.65 4.59 -8.74
C GLY A 16 6.45 3.90 -7.38
N LEU A 17 5.27 4.06 -6.75
CA LEU A 17 5.02 3.62 -5.39
C LEU A 17 5.09 2.10 -5.25
N LYS A 18 5.98 1.61 -4.37
CA LYS A 18 6.06 0.21 -3.98
C LYS A 18 5.95 0.08 -2.48
N VAL A 19 5.07 -0.81 -2.05
CA VAL A 19 4.77 -1.05 -0.65
C VAL A 19 5.07 -2.50 -0.31
N ASN A 20 5.76 -2.72 0.80
CA ASN A 20 6.06 -4.03 1.35
C ASN A 20 4.98 -4.37 2.40
N THR A 21 4.23 -5.44 2.14
CA THR A 21 3.17 -5.96 3.01
C THR A 21 3.61 -7.22 3.75
N SER A 22 4.90 -7.38 4.02
CA SER A 22 5.45 -8.55 4.73
C SER A 22 4.84 -8.78 6.11
N GLU A 23 4.36 -7.73 6.78
CA GLU A 23 3.65 -7.89 8.05
C GLU A 23 2.28 -8.57 7.88
N LEU A 24 1.69 -8.53 6.68
CA LEU A 24 0.42 -9.19 6.36
C LEU A 24 0.61 -10.59 5.76
N THR A 25 1.59 -10.75 4.84
CA THR A 25 1.75 -11.99 4.06
C THR A 25 2.92 -12.86 4.53
N GLY A 26 3.85 -12.33 5.32
CA GLY A 26 5.11 -12.98 5.65
C GLY A 26 6.14 -12.97 4.51
N GLU A 27 5.78 -12.44 3.34
CA GLU A 27 6.65 -12.34 2.17
C GLU A 27 7.22 -10.93 2.04
N SER A 28 8.55 -10.78 2.06
CA SER A 28 9.22 -9.48 1.92
C SER A 28 9.45 -9.09 0.46
N ILE A 29 8.42 -9.20 -0.37
CA ILE A 29 8.47 -8.78 -1.78
C ILE A 29 7.65 -7.49 -1.93
N PRO A 30 8.28 -6.35 -2.24
CA PRO A 30 7.57 -5.09 -2.47
C PRO A 30 6.62 -5.21 -3.67
N ILE A 31 5.38 -4.76 -3.48
CA ILE A 31 4.33 -4.79 -4.50
C ILE A 31 4.13 -3.37 -5.02
N SER A 32 4.03 -3.21 -6.35
CA SER A 32 3.66 -1.92 -6.94
C SER A 32 2.22 -1.55 -6.58
N ALA A 33 2.05 -0.42 -5.92
CA ALA A 33 0.75 0.17 -5.63
C ALA A 33 0.16 0.85 -6.88
N GLY A 34 -1.15 1.07 -6.88
CA GLY A 34 -1.85 1.76 -7.96
C GLY A 34 -3.19 2.32 -7.51
N ILE A 35 -3.87 3.06 -8.37
CA ILE A 35 -5.16 3.69 -8.02
C ILE A 35 -6.37 2.82 -8.40
N GLN A 36 -6.15 1.87 -9.32
CA GLN A 36 -7.20 1.00 -9.86
C GLN A 36 -7.46 -0.20 -8.96
N CYS A 37 -8.72 -0.59 -8.85
CA CYS A 37 -9.09 -1.83 -8.18
C CYS A 37 -8.63 -3.01 -9.03
N THR A 38 -7.75 -3.86 -8.49
CA THR A 38 -7.19 -5.01 -9.22
C THR A 38 -7.73 -6.34 -8.74
N SER A 39 -8.39 -6.38 -7.58
CA SER A 39 -9.02 -7.57 -7.03
C SER A 39 -10.28 -7.17 -6.25
N PRO A 40 -11.36 -7.98 -6.27
CA PRO A 40 -12.49 -7.78 -5.36
C PRO A 40 -12.11 -8.07 -3.90
N ASN A 41 -11.05 -8.85 -3.66
CA ASN A 41 -10.49 -9.03 -2.33
C ASN A 41 -9.66 -7.79 -1.96
N PHE A 42 -10.08 -7.07 -0.92
CA PHE A 42 -9.40 -5.85 -0.47
C PHE A 42 -7.95 -6.12 0.00
N MET A 43 -7.63 -7.34 0.44
CA MET A 43 -6.27 -7.73 0.85
C MET A 43 -5.31 -7.90 -0.34
N GLU A 44 -5.82 -8.10 -1.54
CA GLU A 44 -5.02 -8.37 -2.75
C GLU A 44 -5.00 -7.21 -3.75
N THR A 45 -5.93 -6.27 -3.60
CA THR A 45 -5.99 -5.12 -4.52
C THR A 45 -4.84 -4.16 -4.29
N LYS A 46 -4.26 -3.65 -5.37
CA LYS A 46 -3.07 -2.77 -5.33
C LYS A 46 -3.38 -1.33 -4.93
N ASN A 47 -4.66 -0.99 -4.78
CA ASN A 47 -5.12 0.36 -4.43
C ASN A 47 -5.49 0.55 -2.96
N ILE A 48 -5.18 -0.44 -2.12
CA ILE A 48 -5.32 -0.36 -0.67
C ILE A 48 -3.94 -0.53 -0.04
N GLY A 49 -3.61 0.35 0.90
CA GLY A 49 -2.45 0.25 1.78
C GLY A 49 -2.91 -0.08 3.19
N PHE A 50 -2.16 -0.95 3.86
CA PHE A 50 -2.46 -1.38 5.23
C PHE A 50 -1.52 -0.73 6.23
N TYR A 51 -2.04 -0.44 7.42
CA TYR A 51 -1.25 0.04 8.55
C TYR A 51 0.03 -0.78 8.73
N SER A 52 1.14 -0.08 9.05
CA SER A 52 2.49 -0.65 9.25
C SER A 52 3.16 -1.24 7.99
N SER A 53 2.49 -1.26 6.83
CA SER A 53 3.16 -1.56 5.56
C SER A 53 4.23 -0.51 5.26
N MET A 54 5.35 -0.95 4.70
CA MET A 54 6.53 -0.10 4.48
C MET A 54 6.57 0.42 3.04
N VAL A 55 6.75 1.72 2.86
CA VAL A 55 7.02 2.33 1.56
C VAL A 55 8.49 2.14 1.23
N GLU A 56 8.79 1.34 0.21
CA GLU A 56 10.15 0.99 -0.21
C GLU A 56 10.66 1.91 -1.34
N GLN A 57 9.74 2.38 -2.17
CA GLN A 57 10.06 3.22 -3.33
C GLN A 57 8.88 4.10 -3.70
N GLY A 58 9.17 5.27 -4.27
CA GLY A 58 8.18 6.15 -4.89
C GLY A 58 7.41 6.99 -3.89
N THR A 59 6.37 7.66 -4.40
CA THR A 59 5.51 8.54 -3.61
C THR A 59 4.05 8.35 -4.03
N GLY A 60 3.12 8.77 -3.18
CA GLY A 60 1.70 8.73 -3.50
C GLY A 60 0.87 9.45 -2.48
N GLU A 61 -0.38 9.75 -2.86
CA GLU A 61 -1.38 10.32 -1.97
C GLU A 61 -2.48 9.27 -1.74
N ALA A 62 -3.03 9.27 -0.54
CA ALA A 62 -4.05 8.32 -0.15
C ALA A 62 -5.09 8.97 0.78
N VAL A 63 -6.29 8.41 0.76
CA VAL A 63 -7.37 8.75 1.70
C VAL A 63 -7.39 7.70 2.79
N VAL A 64 -7.35 8.12 4.06
CA VAL A 64 -7.50 7.20 5.20
C VAL A 64 -8.92 6.63 5.20
N ILE A 65 -9.03 5.31 5.33
CA ILE A 65 -10.30 4.58 5.32
C ILE A 65 -10.59 3.87 6.64
N ALA A 66 -9.55 3.54 7.42
CA ALA A 66 -9.66 3.05 8.79
C ALA A 66 -8.43 3.46 9.61
N THR A 67 -8.63 3.69 10.92
CA THR A 67 -7.62 4.15 11.89
C THR A 67 -7.42 3.14 12.99
#